data_AF-A0AAU1CKF9-F1
#
_entry.id   AF-A0AAU1CKF9-F1
#
_cell.length_a   1.000
_cell.length_b   1.000
_cell.length_c   1.000
_cell.angle_alpha   90.00
_cell.angle_beta   90.00
_cell.angle_gamma   90.00
#
_symmetry.space_group_name_H-M   'P 1'
#
loop_
_entity.id
_entity.type
_entity.pdbx_description
1 polymer ?
#
loop_
_entity_poly.entity_id
_entity_poly.type
_entity_poly.pdbx_seq_one_letter_code
_entity_poly.pdbx_strand_id
1 'polypeptide(L)' 'MSPTPCPSDSVRPAAVVNEDIRDLWRRSGGHLSPEDEEQYQRLLVEWAAATGGGERPTF' A
#
# COMPACT_ATOMS: atom_id res chain seq x y z
N MET A 1 -19.21 -20.26 -19.05
CA MET A 1 -18.71 -18.89 -18.82
C MET A 1 -18.53 -18.74 -17.33
N SER A 2 -17.30 -18.83 -16.83
CA SER A 2 -17.01 -18.64 -15.41
C SER A 2 -16.89 -17.14 -15.15
N PRO A 3 -17.52 -16.59 -14.09
CA PRO A 3 -17.38 -15.18 -13.78
C PRO A 3 -15.96 -14.96 -13.28
N THR A 4 -15.16 -14.21 -14.04
CA THR A 4 -13.88 -13.70 -13.56
C THR A 4 -14.20 -12.81 -12.35
N PRO A 5 -13.69 -13.10 -11.15
CA PRO A 5 -13.89 -12.21 -10.02
C PRO A 5 -13.20 -10.90 -10.34
N CYS A 6 -13.99 -9.82 -10.49
CA CYS A 6 -13.46 -8.47 -10.48
C CYS A 6 -12.81 -8.25 -9.10
N PRO A 7 -11.49 -8.03 -9.00
CA PRO A 7 -10.87 -7.67 -7.73
C PRO A 7 -11.11 -6.17 -7.47
N SER A 8 -12.38 -5.75 -7.45
CA SER A 8 -12.75 -4.36 -7.14
C SER A 8 -12.77 -4.08 -5.63
N ASP A 9 -12.58 -5.11 -4.80
CA ASP A 9 -12.48 -5.03 -3.33
C ASP A 9 -11.16 -5.59 -2.78
N SER A 10 -10.19 -5.89 -3.65
CA SER A 10 -8.92 -6.41 -3.20
C SER A 10 -8.08 -5.23 -2.70
N VAL A 11 -7.97 -5.11 -1.38
CA VAL A 11 -7.01 -4.21 -0.70
C VAL A 11 -5.69 -4.22 -1.48
N ARG A 12 -5.17 -3.02 -1.78
CA ARG A 12 -3.96 -2.86 -2.58
C ARG A 12 -2.85 -3.72 -1.97
N PRO A 13 -2.13 -4.55 -2.73
CA PRO A 13 -1.13 -5.43 -2.16
C PRO A 13 -0.05 -4.61 -1.43
N ALA A 14 0.42 -5.12 -0.29
CA ALA A 14 1.46 -4.45 0.49
C ALA A 14 2.70 -4.14 -0.35
N ALA A 15 3.04 -5.00 -1.33
CA ALA A 15 4.14 -4.77 -2.27
C ALA A 15 3.97 -3.48 -3.09
N VAL A 16 2.76 -3.22 -3.60
CA VAL A 16 2.45 -2.05 -4.41
C VAL A 16 2.50 -0.78 -3.56
N VAL A 17 1.96 -0.82 -2.34
CA VAL A 17 2.03 0.31 -1.40
C VAL A 17 3.49 0.62 -1.03
N ASN A 18 4.33 -0.42 -0.89
CA ASN A 18 5.75 -0.25 -0.60
C ASN A 18 6.52 0.39 -1.77
N GLU A 19 6.12 0.12 -3.02
CA GLU A 19 6.68 0.78 -4.20
C GLU A 19 6.34 2.28 -4.19
N ASP A 20 5.09 2.64 -3.89
CA ASP A 20 4.67 4.04 -3.79
C ASP A 20 5.41 4.80 -2.68
N ILE A 21 5.64 4.16 -1.53
CA ILE A 21 6.48 4.71 -0.45
C ILE A 21 7.89 4.99 -0.98
N ARG A 22 8.51 4.04 -1.69
CA ARG A 22 9.85 4.23 -2.25
C ARG A 22 9.89 5.32 -3.31
N ASP A 23 8.84 5.45 -4.11
CA ASP A 23 8.69 6.51 -5.12
C ASP A 23 8.65 7.88 -4.48
N LEU A 24 7.86 8.03 -3.40
CA LEU A 24 7.78 9.24 -2.60
C LEU A 24 9.17 9.65 -2.10
N TRP A 25 9.89 8.73 -1.46
CA TRP A 25 11.25 8.97 -0.98
C TRP A 25 12.24 9.40 -2.07
N ARG A 26 12.13 8.83 -3.28
CA ARG A 26 12.97 9.22 -4.43
C ARG A 26 12.64 10.61 -4.94
N ARG A 27 11.35 11.00 -4.96
CA ARG A 27 10.90 12.33 -5.41
C ARG A 27 11.28 13.42 -4.41
N SER A 28 11.15 13.14 -3.12
CA SER A 28 11.50 14.09 -2.06
C SER A 28 13.01 14.25 -1.84
N GLY A 29 13.87 13.54 -2.59
CA GLY A 29 15.32 13.71 -2.54
C GLY A 29 15.95 13.37 -1.18
N GLY A 30 15.28 12.54 -0.38
CA GLY A 30 15.73 12.13 0.96
C GLY A 30 15.19 12.97 2.11
N HIS A 31 14.39 14.02 1.87
CA HIS A 31 13.71 14.78 2.93
C HIS A 31 12.24 15.01 2.60
N LEU A 32 11.34 14.42 3.37
CA LEU A 32 9.90 14.59 3.19
C LEU A 32 9.50 16.01 3.57
N SER A 33 8.78 16.69 2.67
CA SER A 33 8.05 17.91 3.02
C SER A 33 6.83 17.57 3.90
N PRO A 34 6.19 18.54 4.56
CA PRO A 34 4.95 18.27 5.33
C PRO A 34 3.84 17.62 4.49
N GLU A 35 3.75 17.98 3.20
CA GLU A 35 2.81 17.38 2.25
C GLU A 35 3.18 15.91 1.93
N ASP A 36 4.47 15.64 1.69
CA ASP A 36 4.95 14.28 1.50
C ASP A 36 4.79 13.44 2.77
N GLU A 37 4.93 14.03 3.95
CA GLU A 37 4.75 13.35 5.24
C GLU A 37 3.30 12.88 5.40
N GLU A 38 2.31 13.71 5.08
CA GLU A 38 0.91 13.30 5.07
C GLU A 38 0.67 12.14 4.11
N GLN A 39 1.27 12.19 2.92
CA GLN A 39 1.16 11.12 1.92
C GLN A 39 1.82 9.83 2.41
N TYR A 40 3.01 9.93 3.03
CA TYR A 40 3.72 8.81 3.63
C TYR A 40 2.91 8.15 4.74
N GLN A 41 2.28 8.94 5.62
CA GLN A 41 1.43 8.43 6.70
C GLN A 41 0.21 7.67 6.15
N ARG A 42 -0.44 8.18 5.09
CA ARG A 42 -1.55 7.48 4.43
C ARG A 42 -1.11 6.15 3.83
N LEU A 43 0.04 6.14 3.14
CA LEU A 43 0.62 4.92 2.57
C LEU A 43 1.02 3.91 3.66
N LEU A 44 1.54 4.36 4.80
CA LEU A 44 1.85 3.48 5.93
C LEU A 44 0.59 2.79 6.51
N VAL A 45 -0.50 3.54 6.66
CA VAL A 45 -1.79 2.96 7.12
C VAL A 45 -2.30 1.94 6.12
N GLU A 46 -2.25 2.25 4.83
CA GLU A 46 -2.64 1.32 3.77
C GLU A 46 -1.76 0.06 3.74
N TRP A 47 -0.45 0.22 3.92
CA TRP A 47 0.49 -0.88 4.00
C TRP A 47 0.24 -1.77 5.23
N ALA A 48 -0.06 -1.17 6.38
CA ALA A 48 -0.42 -1.90 7.59
C ALA A 48 -1.73 -2.68 7.41
N ALA A 49 -2.72 -2.10 6.74
CA ALA A 49 -3.97 -2.80 6.40
C ALA A 49 -3.73 -3.98 5.44
N ALA A 50 -2.89 -3.78 4.43
CA ALA A 50 -2.55 -4.81 3.45
C ALA A 50 -1.73 -5.97 4.03
N THR A 51 -0.81 -5.67 4.97
CA THR A 51 0.00 -6.69 5.66
C THR A 51 -0.77 -7.39 6.79
N GLY A 52 -1.67 -6.69 7.47
CA GLY A 52 -2.48 -7.25 8.55
C GLY A 52 -3.70 -8.05 8.10
N GLY A 53 -4.23 -7.81 6.89
CA GLY A 53 -5.39 -8.50 6.34
C GLY A 53 -5.08 -9.70 5.44
N GLY A 54 -3.83 -9.86 5.00
CA GLY A 54 -3.44 -10.79 3.93
C GLY A 54 -3.15 -12.23 4.38
N GLU A 55 -2.96 -12.49 5.66
CA GLU A 55 -2.49 -13.80 6.13
C GLU A 55 -3.17 -14.19 7.46
N ARG A 56 -4.42 -14.65 7.37
CA ARG A 56 -4.90 -15.66 8.32
C ARG A 56 -4.47 -17.02 7.73
N PRO A 57 -3.47 -17.71 8.30
CA PRO A 57 -3.21 -19.09 7.91
C PRO A 57 -4.41 -19.91 8.41
N THR A 58 -5.26 -20.32 7.49
CA THR A 58 -6.17 -21.45 7.70
C THR A 58 -5.30 -22.69 7.79
N PHE A 59 -4.96 -23.08 9.03
CA PHE A 59 -4.50 -24.43 9.33
C PHE A 59 -5.65 -25.44 9.19
#